data_AF-Q00485-F1
#
_entry.id   AF-Q00485-F1
#
_cell.length_a   1.000
_cell.length_b   1.000
_cell.length_c   1.000
_cell.angle_alpha   90.00
_cell.angle_beta   90.00
_cell.angle_gamma   90.00
#
_symmetry.space_group_name_H-M   'P 1'
#
loop_
_entity.id
_entity.type
_entity.pdbx_description
1 polymer ?
#
loop_
_entity_poly.entity_id
_entity_poly.type
_entity_poly.pdbx_seq_one_letter_code
_entity_poly.pdbx_strand_id
1 'polypeptide(L)'
;AAFLLLVAVTNAKTLHETLSKRSAQACGYNCPAICAPACTPICCAPPPPPPPPPPPPPPPPPPPPPPPVAIPGNPGPPGRPGPPGFPGPMGPPGPPGPPGPPGYPGEGGMPGQPAPPPPPCPPICPTQCVPYCPQYCCPLKK
;
A
#
# COMPACT_ATOMS: atom_id res chain seq x y z
N ALA A 1 -47.83 -39.89 7.41
CA ALA A 1 -47.99 -38.91 6.31
C ALA A 1 -47.68 -37.47 6.75
N ALA A 2 -48.28 -36.96 7.84
CA ALA A 2 -48.09 -35.58 8.30
C ALA A 2 -46.64 -35.20 8.67
N PHE A 3 -45.87 -36.12 9.26
CA PHE A 3 -44.46 -35.87 9.60
C PHE A 3 -43.56 -35.70 8.36
N LEU A 4 -43.83 -36.42 7.27
CA LEU A 4 -43.09 -36.29 6.01
C LEU A 4 -43.38 -34.95 5.32
N LEU A 5 -44.62 -34.46 5.41
CA LEU A 5 -44.99 -33.15 4.89
C LEU A 5 -44.34 -32.01 5.69
N LEU A 6 -44.23 -32.13 7.02
CA LEU A 6 -43.53 -31.16 7.86
C LEU A 6 -42.04 -31.07 7.50
N VAL A 7 -41.38 -32.22 7.28
CA VAL A 7 -39.98 -32.26 6.83
C VAL A 7 -39.83 -31.68 5.41
N ALA A 8 -40.79 -31.91 4.52
CA ALA A 8 -40.74 -31.32 3.17
C ALA A 8 -40.90 -29.78 3.20
N VAL A 9 -41.77 -29.25 4.06
CA VAL A 9 -42.01 -27.80 4.19
C VAL A 9 -40.85 -27.07 4.88
N THR A 10 -40.17 -27.70 5.85
CA THR A 10 -38.96 -27.12 6.44
C THR A 10 -37.81 -27.05 5.44
N ASN A 11 -37.61 -28.09 4.62
CA ASN A 11 -36.58 -28.08 3.57
C ASN A 11 -36.85 -27.01 2.48
N ALA A 12 -38.11 -26.71 2.15
CA ALA A 12 -38.47 -25.70 1.16
C ALA A 12 -38.21 -24.25 1.63
N LYS A 13 -38.35 -23.97 2.94
CA LYS A 13 -38.03 -22.65 3.51
C LYS A 13 -36.52 -22.37 3.52
N THR A 14 -35.68 -23.39 3.65
CA THR A 14 -34.22 -23.24 3.63
C THR A 14 -33.67 -22.96 2.23
N LEU A 15 -34.32 -23.46 1.16
CA LEU A 15 -33.86 -23.22 -0.22
C LEU A 15 -34.10 -21.76 -0.68
N HIS A 16 -35.17 -21.10 -0.23
CA HIS A 16 -35.48 -19.73 -0.66
C HIS A 16 -34.59 -18.64 -0.03
N GLU A 17 -33.86 -18.94 1.04
CA GLU A 17 -32.82 -18.03 1.56
C GLU A 17 -31.50 -18.12 0.79
N THR A 18 -31.39 -19.03 -0.20
CA THR A 18 -30.24 -19.07 -1.12
C THR A 18 -30.52 -18.38 -2.46
N LEU A 19 -31.62 -17.63 -2.57
CA LEU A 19 -31.87 -16.77 -3.73
C LEU A 19 -31.16 -15.42 -3.54
N SER A 20 -29.83 -15.48 -3.64
CA SER A 20 -28.95 -14.42 -4.17
C SER A 20 -29.38 -12.97 -3.93
N LYS A 21 -29.47 -12.54 -2.65
CA LYS A 21 -28.92 -11.21 -2.34
C LYS A 21 -27.44 -11.31 -2.68
N ARG A 22 -27.05 -10.70 -3.80
CA ARG A 22 -25.65 -10.61 -4.25
C ARG A 22 -24.77 -10.41 -3.02
N SER A 23 -24.06 -11.47 -2.63
CA SER A 23 -23.08 -11.36 -1.57
C SER A 23 -22.08 -10.30 -2.00
N ALA A 24 -21.82 -9.30 -1.16
CA ALA A 24 -20.75 -8.34 -1.38
C ALA A 24 -19.36 -9.01 -1.35
N GLN A 25 -19.28 -10.30 -0.98
CA GLN A 25 -18.07 -11.10 -0.96
C GLN A 25 -17.93 -11.84 -2.30
N ALA A 26 -17.74 -11.08 -3.37
CA ALA A 26 -17.67 -11.64 -4.71
C ALA A 26 -16.32 -12.30 -5.06
N CYS A 27 -15.28 -12.14 -4.23
CA CYS A 27 -13.95 -12.69 -4.47
C CYS A 27 -13.26 -13.01 -3.13
N GLY A 28 -12.30 -13.95 -3.12
CA GLY A 28 -11.63 -14.44 -1.91
C GLY A 28 -10.88 -13.35 -1.12
N TYR A 29 -10.48 -13.67 0.12
CA TYR A 29 -9.78 -12.77 1.03
C TYR A 29 -8.62 -12.06 0.33
N ASN A 30 -8.76 -10.74 0.13
CA ASN A 30 -7.84 -9.75 -0.48
C ASN A 30 -8.19 -9.17 -1.87
N CYS A 31 -9.30 -9.54 -2.52
CA CYS A 31 -9.67 -8.91 -3.79
C CYS A 31 -10.60 -7.69 -3.60
N PRO A 32 -10.39 -6.57 -4.33
CA PRO A 32 -11.24 -5.39 -4.25
C PRO A 32 -12.60 -5.63 -4.92
N ALA A 33 -13.66 -4.99 -4.40
CA ALA A 33 -15.05 -5.19 -4.83
C ALA A 33 -15.34 -4.80 -6.30
N ILE A 34 -14.38 -4.16 -6.97
CA ILE A 34 -14.44 -3.76 -8.39
C ILE A 34 -14.34 -4.93 -9.37
N CYS A 35 -13.93 -6.12 -8.92
CA CYS A 35 -13.61 -7.27 -9.79
C CYS A 35 -14.77 -8.27 -9.99
N ALA A 36 -15.94 -8.03 -9.38
CA ALA A 36 -17.13 -8.85 -9.58
C ALA A 36 -17.79 -8.52 -10.94
N PRO A 37 -18.27 -9.49 -11.76
CA PRO A 37 -18.43 -10.92 -11.49
C PRO A 37 -17.39 -11.88 -12.15
N ALA A 38 -16.24 -11.40 -12.63
CA ALA A 38 -15.29 -12.19 -13.43
C ALA A 38 -13.98 -12.56 -12.70
N CYS A 39 -14.07 -13.01 -11.44
CA CYS A 39 -12.90 -13.31 -10.61
C CYS A 39 -12.27 -14.70 -10.91
N THR A 40 -10.97 -14.71 -11.21
CA THR A 40 -10.09 -15.90 -11.12
C THR A 40 -9.46 -15.96 -9.71
N PRO A 41 -8.89 -17.10 -9.25
CA PRO A 41 -8.40 -17.26 -7.87
C PRO A 41 -7.30 -16.28 -7.39
N ILE A 42 -6.82 -15.37 -8.26
CA ILE A 42 -5.73 -14.41 -7.97
C ILE A 42 -6.19 -12.94 -8.18
N CYS A 43 -7.50 -12.66 -8.10
CA CYS A 43 -8.07 -11.28 -8.03
C CYS A 43 -8.21 -10.47 -9.34
N CYS A 44 -8.33 -11.10 -10.51
CA CYS A 44 -8.39 -10.45 -11.84
C CYS A 44 -7.07 -9.80 -12.27
N ALA A 45 -6.53 -10.26 -13.40
CA ALA A 45 -5.59 -9.47 -14.15
C ALA A 45 -6.37 -8.31 -14.82
N PRO A 46 -5.85 -7.06 -14.82
CA PRO A 46 -6.39 -6.02 -15.69
C PRO A 46 -6.44 -6.54 -17.14
N PRO A 47 -7.42 -6.13 -17.95
CA PRO A 47 -7.42 -6.50 -19.36
C PRO A 47 -6.06 -6.13 -19.96
N PRO A 48 -5.49 -6.97 -20.85
CA PRO A 48 -4.23 -6.63 -21.48
C PRO A 48 -4.36 -5.25 -22.13
N PRO A 49 -3.30 -4.42 -22.08
CA PRO A 49 -3.34 -3.12 -22.72
C PRO A 49 -3.76 -3.29 -24.19
N PRO A 50 -4.49 -2.31 -24.76
CA PRO A 50 -4.83 -2.36 -26.17
C PRO A 50 -3.54 -2.53 -27.00
N PRO A 51 -3.58 -3.27 -28.11
CA PRO A 51 -2.42 -3.38 -28.98
C PRO A 51 -1.97 -1.97 -29.40
N PRO A 52 -0.65 -1.74 -29.57
CA PRO A 52 -0.17 -0.45 -30.05
C PRO A 52 -0.83 -0.14 -31.40
N PRO A 53 -1.07 1.14 -31.71
CA PRO A 53 -1.58 1.53 -33.02
C PRO A 53 -0.63 1.02 -34.11
N PRO A 54 -1.15 0.70 -35.31
CA PRO A 54 -0.29 0.31 -36.42
C PRO A 54 0.71 1.44 -36.72
N PRO A 55 1.92 1.11 -37.20
CA PRO A 55 2.87 2.13 -37.59
C PRO A 55 2.26 3.03 -38.68
N PRO A 56 2.64 4.32 -38.73
CA PRO A 56 2.20 5.21 -39.78
C PRO A 56 2.61 4.64 -41.15
N PRO A 57 1.84 4.92 -42.22
CA PRO A 57 2.24 4.52 -43.56
C PRO A 57 3.61 5.12 -43.91
N PRO A 58 4.41 4.45 -44.74
CA PRO A 58 5.68 4.99 -45.18
C PRO A 58 5.46 6.35 -45.90
N PRO A 59 6.44 7.27 -45.82
CA PRO A 59 6.35 8.52 -46.54
C PRO A 59 6.22 8.25 -48.05
N PRO A 60 5.54 9.14 -48.79
CA PRO A 60 5.49 9.02 -50.25
C PRO A 60 6.92 9.03 -50.82
N PRO A 61 7.16 8.33 -51.94
CA PRO A 61 8.46 8.34 -52.57
C PRO A 61 8.86 9.78 -52.93
N PRO A 62 10.16 10.11 -52.90
CA PRO A 62 10.63 11.41 -53.33
C PRO A 62 10.23 11.67 -54.78
N PRO A 63 10.01 12.95 -55.15
CA PRO A 63 9.74 13.30 -56.53
C PRO A 63 10.89 12.84 -57.45
N PRO A 64 10.60 12.48 -58.71
CA PRO A 64 11.63 12.09 -59.64
C PRO A 64 12.65 13.23 -59.82
N PRO A 65 13.94 12.90 -60.01
CA PRO A 65 14.96 13.90 -60.23
C PRO A 65 14.65 14.73 -61.49
N PRO A 66 15.04 16.02 -61.49
CA PRO A 66 14.89 16.86 -62.67
C PRO A 66 15.67 16.27 -63.86
N PRO A 67 15.20 16.50 -65.11
CA PRO A 67 15.87 15.98 -66.30
C PRO A 67 17.30 16.54 -66.39
N PRO A 68 18.27 15.76 -66.91
CA PRO A 68 19.65 16.20 -67.06
C PRO A 68 19.74 17.43 -67.96
N VAL A 69 20.29 18.52 -67.44
CA VAL A 69 20.66 19.69 -68.25
C VAL A 69 22.02 19.39 -68.91
N ALA A 70 22.13 19.67 -70.21
CA ALA A 70 23.32 19.37 -70.99
C ALA A 70 24.49 20.34 -70.73
N ILE A 71 25.72 19.77 -70.87
CA ILE A 71 27.05 20.37 -71.16
C ILE A 71 28.08 20.28 -70.01
N PRO A 72 29.32 19.78 -70.25
CA PRO A 72 30.33 19.55 -69.20
C PRO A 72 30.98 20.83 -68.68
N GLY A 73 31.16 20.93 -67.36
CA GLY A 73 31.92 21.99 -66.69
C GLY A 73 33.09 21.44 -65.85
N ASN A 74 34.06 22.31 -65.56
CA ASN A 74 35.28 22.04 -64.77
C ASN A 74 35.01 21.31 -63.43
N PRO A 75 36.01 20.61 -62.85
CA PRO A 75 35.88 19.97 -61.55
C PRO A 75 35.35 20.96 -60.50
N GLY A 76 34.31 20.56 -59.79
CA GLY A 76 33.68 21.40 -58.79
C GLY A 76 34.64 21.75 -57.64
N PRO A 77 34.46 22.89 -56.98
CA PRO A 77 35.21 23.21 -55.77
C PRO A 77 34.97 22.11 -54.71
N PRO A 78 35.93 21.91 -53.78
CA PRO A 78 35.74 21.00 -52.66
C PRO A 78 34.41 21.25 -51.96
N GLY A 79 33.75 20.17 -51.53
CA GLY A 79 32.50 20.25 -50.80
C GLY A 79 32.64 21.16 -49.57
N ARG A 80 31.56 21.85 -49.22
CA ARG A 80 31.54 22.65 -47.98
C ARG A 80 31.78 21.73 -46.77
N PRO A 81 32.46 22.22 -45.71
CA PRO A 81 32.50 21.50 -44.45
C PRO A 81 31.10 21.07 -44.03
N GLY A 82 30.98 19.86 -43.48
CA GLY A 82 29.71 19.38 -42.95
C GLY A 82 29.16 20.30 -41.86
N PRO A 83 27.84 20.27 -41.60
CA PRO A 83 27.26 21.02 -40.49
C PRO A 83 27.88 20.55 -39.16
N PRO A 84 27.93 21.41 -38.13
CA PRO A 84 28.29 20.99 -36.77
C PRO A 84 27.45 19.79 -36.33
N GLY A 85 28.06 18.89 -35.55
CA GLY A 85 27.32 17.78 -34.94
C GLY A 85 26.20 18.28 -34.04
N PHE A 86 25.18 17.44 -33.83
CA PHE A 86 24.11 17.76 -32.89
C PHE A 86 24.67 17.95 -31.47
N PRO A 87 24.06 18.81 -30.65
CA PRO A 87 24.37 18.87 -29.22
C PRO A 87 24.29 17.47 -28.60
N GLY A 88 25.17 17.19 -27.64
CA GLY A 88 25.13 15.94 -26.90
C GLY A 88 23.80 15.77 -26.15
N PRO A 89 23.42 14.54 -25.78
CA PRO A 89 22.25 14.31 -24.95
C PRO A 89 22.39 15.03 -23.61
N MET A 90 21.25 15.40 -23.01
CA MET A 90 21.23 15.90 -21.64
C MET A 90 21.83 14.85 -20.69
N GLY A 91 22.59 15.29 -19.69
CA GLY A 91 23.11 14.40 -18.66
C GLY A 91 22.01 13.69 -17.88
N PRO A 92 22.33 12.56 -17.22
CA PRO A 92 21.36 11.90 -16.35
C PRO A 92 20.94 12.83 -15.18
N PRO A 93 19.74 12.64 -14.62
CA PRO A 93 19.36 13.30 -13.36
C PRO A 93 20.39 13.05 -12.25
N GLY A 94 20.52 14.01 -11.33
CA GLY A 94 21.37 13.84 -10.16
C GLY A 94 20.88 12.71 -9.24
N PRO A 95 21.75 12.19 -8.35
CA PRO A 95 21.33 11.20 -7.36
C PRO A 95 20.29 11.78 -6.40
N PRO A 96 19.46 10.92 -5.76
CA PRO A 96 18.58 11.35 -4.67
C PRO A 96 19.36 12.05 -3.55
N GLY A 97 18.69 12.97 -2.85
CA GLY A 97 19.25 13.61 -1.66
C GLY A 97 19.50 12.60 -0.52
N PRO A 98 20.34 12.95 0.46
CA PRO A 98 20.55 12.11 1.64
C PRO A 98 19.26 11.98 2.49
N PRO A 99 19.13 10.92 3.30
CA PRO A 99 18.05 10.83 4.29
C PRO A 99 18.02 12.04 5.23
N GLY A 100 16.84 12.38 5.72
CA GLY A 100 16.68 13.40 6.77
C GLY A 100 17.34 12.99 8.09
N PRO A 101 17.58 13.95 9.00
CA PRO A 101 18.11 13.64 10.32
C PRO A 101 17.12 12.80 11.14
N PRO A 102 17.59 12.02 12.15
CA PRO A 102 16.72 11.33 13.10
C PRO A 102 15.75 12.30 13.80
N GLY A 103 14.58 11.81 14.18
CA GLY A 103 13.64 12.56 15.01
C GLY A 103 14.20 12.87 16.40
N TYR A 104 13.63 13.86 17.07
CA TYR A 104 13.98 14.17 18.45
C TYR A 104 13.59 13.03 19.41
N PRO A 105 14.34 12.82 20.51
CA PRO A 105 13.91 11.93 21.57
C PRO A 105 12.49 12.30 22.06
N GLY A 106 11.70 11.29 22.42
CA GLY A 106 10.39 11.51 23.03
C GLY A 106 10.51 12.24 24.37
N GLU A 107 9.44 12.92 24.79
CA GLU A 107 9.36 13.53 26.11
C GLU A 107 9.49 12.45 27.21
N GLY A 108 10.13 12.81 28.32
CA GLY A 108 10.22 11.93 29.48
C GLY A 108 8.83 11.58 30.01
N GLY A 109 8.69 10.37 30.55
CA GLY A 109 7.45 9.96 31.22
C GLY A 109 7.12 10.86 32.41
N MET A 110 5.83 11.01 32.73
CA MET A 110 5.41 11.72 33.93
C MET A 110 5.94 11.02 35.20
N PRO A 111 6.27 11.77 36.26
CA PRO A 111 6.60 11.18 37.56
C PRO A 111 5.51 10.21 38.02
N GLY A 112 5.93 9.12 38.68
CA GLY A 112 5.00 8.17 39.28
C GLY A 112 4.12 8.85 40.34
N GLN A 113 2.91 8.32 40.54
CA GLN A 113 2.05 8.79 41.62
C GLN A 113 2.68 8.48 42.99
N PRO A 114 2.46 9.32 44.01
CA PRO A 114 2.89 9.03 45.37
C PRO A 114 2.36 7.66 45.86
N ALA A 115 3.13 6.98 46.71
CA ALA A 115 2.68 5.75 47.33
C ALA A 115 1.42 6.00 48.19
N PRO A 116 0.45 5.08 48.21
CA PRO A 116 -0.67 5.17 49.14
C PRO A 116 -0.16 5.18 50.59
N PRO A 117 -0.87 5.82 51.53
CA PRO A 117 -0.50 5.81 52.94
C PRO A 117 -0.49 4.37 53.49
N PRO A 118 0.32 4.10 54.54
CA PRO A 118 0.33 2.79 55.18
C PRO A 118 -1.06 2.44 55.74
N PRO A 119 -1.43 1.15 55.79
CA PRO A 119 -2.70 0.74 56.36
C PRO A 119 -2.75 1.08 57.86
N PRO A 120 -3.95 1.37 58.41
CA PRO A 120 -4.12 1.71 59.81
C PRO A 120 -3.67 0.57 60.72
N CYS A 121 -3.21 0.91 61.92
CA CYS A 121 -2.75 -0.07 62.89
C CYS A 121 -3.90 -0.90 63.47
N PRO A 122 -3.72 -2.22 63.68
CA PRO A 122 -4.66 -3.02 64.46
C PRO A 122 -4.80 -2.44 65.88
N PRO A 123 -6.01 -2.44 66.48
CA PRO A 123 -6.29 -1.75 67.75
C PRO A 123 -5.49 -2.27 68.95
N ILE A 124 -4.97 -3.49 68.85
CA ILE A 124 -4.15 -4.15 69.85
C ILE A 124 -2.67 -3.72 69.81
N CYS A 125 -2.17 -3.25 68.66
CA CYS A 125 -0.75 -2.94 68.49
C CYS A 125 -0.26 -1.70 69.27
N PRO A 126 -1.07 -0.64 69.47
CA PRO A 126 -0.68 0.50 70.29
C PRO A 126 -0.51 0.16 71.79
N THR A 127 -1.22 -0.85 72.28
CA THR A 127 -1.24 -1.22 73.71
C THR A 127 -0.44 -2.49 74.02
N GLN A 128 -0.36 -3.41 73.07
CA GLN A 128 0.33 -4.71 73.19
C GLN A 128 1.14 -4.95 71.90
N CYS A 129 2.40 -4.52 71.88
CA CYS A 129 3.30 -4.78 70.75
C CYS A 129 3.69 -6.27 70.72
N VAL A 130 2.94 -7.04 69.95
CA VAL A 130 3.09 -8.49 69.75
C VAL A 130 3.71 -8.80 68.38
N PRO A 131 4.25 -10.01 68.14
CA PRO A 131 5.09 -10.30 66.96
C PRO A 131 4.45 -10.08 65.58
N TYR A 132 3.12 -10.06 65.48
CA TYR A 132 2.40 -9.82 64.22
C TYR A 132 2.06 -8.34 63.98
N CYS A 133 2.36 -7.46 64.93
CA CYS A 133 2.18 -6.02 64.73
C CYS A 133 3.21 -5.49 63.72
N PRO A 134 2.78 -4.66 62.74
CA PRO A 134 3.72 -3.99 61.86
C PRO A 134 4.69 -3.12 62.65
N GLN A 135 5.96 -3.08 62.26
CA GLN A 135 7.01 -2.33 62.97
C GLN A 135 6.66 -0.83 63.11
N TYR A 136 5.99 -0.24 62.11
CA TYR A 136 5.57 1.15 62.13
C TYR A 136 4.43 1.44 63.13
N CYS A 137 3.78 0.41 63.68
CA CYS A 137 2.70 0.54 64.67
C CYS A 137 3.17 0.41 66.11
N CYS A 138 4.37 -0.10 66.35
CA CYS A 138 4.89 -0.26 67.70
C CYS A 138 5.62 1.01 68.14
N PRO A 139 5.33 1.54 69.35
CA PRO A 139 6.13 2.60 69.91
C PRO A 139 7.53 2.03 70.16
N LEU A 140 8.49 2.41 69.31
CA LEU A 140 9.91 2.18 69.57
C LEU A 140 10.21 2.84 70.92
N LYS A 141 10.31 2.02 71.97
CA LYS A 141 10.77 2.47 73.28
C LYS A 141 12.15 3.11 73.06
N LYS A 142 12.23 4.42 73.26
CA LYS A 142 13.49 5.09 73.60
C LYS A 142 14.02 4.53 74.92
#